data_AF-A0A7X7GXC5-F1
#
_entry.id   AF-A0A7X7GXC5-F1
#
_cell.length_a   1.000
_cell.length_b   1.000
_cell.length_c   1.000
_cell.angle_alpha   90.00
_cell.angle_beta   90.00
_cell.angle_gamma   90.00
#
_symmetry.space_group_name_H-M   'P 1'
#
loop_
_entity.id
_entity.type
_entity.pdbx_description
1 polymer ?
#
loop_
_entity_poly.entity_id
_entity_poly.type
_entity_poly.pdbx_seq_one_letter_code
_entity_poly.pdbx_strand_id
1 'polypeptide(L)' 'MIGADTMARMLDPRWGPSRDEVLTELRNHRATFLVMGREVDGRWMTCRDIPVPFPFGLLFRPLEGRFDISSTELRHATA' A
#
# COMPACT_ATOMS: atom_id res chain seq x y z
N MET A 1 0.35 6.79 6.49
CA MET A 1 0.03 5.36 6.66
C MET A 1 -0.95 4.98 5.57
N ILE A 2 -0.77 3.84 4.93
CA ILE A 2 -1.64 3.35 3.84
C ILE A 2 -1.85 1.84 3.98
N GLY A 3 -2.87 1.30 3.30
CA GLY A 3 -3.03 -0.15 3.15
C GLY A 3 -2.14 -0.72 2.05
N ALA A 4 -1.85 -2.02 2.10
CA ALA A 4 -1.11 -2.73 1.07
C ALA A 4 -1.80 -2.63 -0.30
N ASP A 5 -3.14 -2.70 -0.33
CA ASP A 5 -3.97 -2.49 -1.53
C ASP A 5 -3.73 -1.12 -2.18
N THR A 6 -3.63 -0.08 -1.35
CA THR A 6 -3.37 1.30 -1.79
C THR A 6 -1.95 1.44 -2.32
N MET A 7 -0.96 0.82 -1.65
CA MET A 7 0.43 0.78 -2.14
C MET A 7 0.51 0.12 -3.51
N ALA A 8 -0.20 -1.00 -3.73
CA ALA A 8 -0.21 -1.70 -5.00
C ALA A 8 -0.79 -0.82 -6.12
N ARG A 9 -1.92 -0.14 -5.87
CA ARG A 9 -2.54 0.78 -6.85
C ARG A 9 -1.67 2.00 -7.12
N MET A 10 -1.01 2.54 -6.09
CA MET A 10 -0.12 3.70 -6.24
C MET A 10 1.08 3.42 -7.14
N LEU A 11 1.53 2.15 -7.22
CA LEU A 11 2.66 1.73 -8.05
C LEU A 11 2.23 1.11 -9.40
N ASP A 12 0.94 0.99 -9.64
CA ASP A 12 0.37 0.49 -10.89
C ASP A 12 0.04 1.67 -11.82
N PRO A 13 0.69 1.76 -13.00
CA PRO A 13 0.48 2.86 -13.95
C PRO A 13 -0.96 2.92 -14.50
N ARG A 14 -1.78 1.89 -14.32
CA ARG A 14 -3.22 1.96 -14.62
C ARG A 14 -3.93 3.09 -13.84
N TRP A 15 -3.42 3.44 -12.67
CA TRP A 15 -4.06 4.40 -11.76
C TRP A 15 -3.34 5.76 -11.70
N GLY A 16 -2.25 5.96 -12.47
CA GLY A 16 -1.46 7.18 -12.38
C GLY A 16 -0.17 7.16 -13.19
N PRO A 17 0.85 7.94 -12.77
CA PRO A 17 2.17 7.94 -13.41
C PRO A 17 2.85 6.57 -13.37
N SER A 18 3.98 6.45 -14.07
CA SER A 18 4.77 5.22 -14.01
C SER A 18 5.28 4.97 -12.58
N ARG A 19 5.47 3.69 -12.25
CA ARG A 19 6.05 3.27 -10.97
C ARG A 19 7.33 4.05 -10.65
N ASP A 20 8.21 4.19 -11.63
CA ASP A 20 9.53 4.77 -11.41
C ASP A 20 9.46 6.30 -11.17
N GLU A 21 8.52 7.00 -11.81
CA GLU A 21 8.21 8.40 -11.51
C GLU A 21 7.69 8.57 -10.09
N VAL A 22 6.71 7.75 -9.68
CA VAL A 22 6.16 7.77 -8.32
C VAL A 22 7.26 7.53 -7.29
N LEU A 23 8.07 6.48 -7.45
CA LEU A 23 9.14 6.15 -6.51
C LEU A 23 10.21 7.24 -6.43
N THR A 24 10.55 7.85 -7.56
CA THR A 24 11.50 8.97 -7.61
C THR A 24 10.96 10.18 -6.86
N GLU A 25 9.69 10.52 -7.08
CA GLU A 25 9.04 11.66 -6.45
C GLU A 25 8.91 11.46 -4.93
N LEU A 26 8.46 10.28 -4.49
CA LEU A 26 8.41 9.93 -3.07
C LEU A 26 9.78 10.04 -2.40
N ARG A 27 10.85 9.58 -3.08
CA ARG A 27 12.22 9.70 -2.57
C ARG A 27 12.65 11.17 -2.47
N ASN A 28 12.35 11.99 -3.48
CA ASN A 28 12.70 13.42 -3.50
C ASN A 28 12.04 14.17 -2.34
N HIS A 29 10.80 13.81 -2.00
CA HIS A 29 10.07 14.35 -0.84
C HIS A 29 10.47 13.71 0.48
N ARG A 30 11.40 12.75 0.49
CA ARG A 30 11.81 11.98 1.68
C ARG A 30 10.61 11.32 2.37
N ALA A 31 9.59 10.95 1.59
CA ALA A 31 8.37 10.36 2.09
C ALA A 31 8.58 8.88 2.43
N THR A 32 8.16 8.47 3.62
CA THR A 32 8.12 7.06 4.02
C THR A 32 6.72 6.68 4.47
N PHE A 33 6.27 5.49 4.10
CA PHE A 33 4.95 4.98 4.42
C PHE A 33 5.05 3.81 5.40
N LEU A 34 4.25 3.88 6.46
CA LEU A 34 3.84 2.70 7.21
C LEU A 34 2.71 2.03 6.43
N VAL A 35 2.89 0.76 6.08
CA VAL A 35 1.97 -0.02 5.24
C VAL A 35 1.33 -1.12 6.05
N MET A 36 0.03 -1.00 6.26
CA MET A 36 -0.77 -2.00 6.95
C MET A 36 -1.16 -3.12 5.97
N GLY A 37 -1.08 -4.37 6.42
CA GLY A 37 -1.56 -5.50 5.64
C GLY A 37 -3.07 -5.42 5.38
N ARG A 38 -3.51 -6.00 4.26
CA ARG A 38 -4.91 -6.03 3.83
C ARG A 38 -5.26 -7.36 3.20
N GLU A 39 -6.49 -7.82 3.37
CA GLU A 39 -7.04 -8.87 2.54
C GLU A 39 -7.44 -8.29 1.17
N VAL A 40 -6.86 -8.83 0.10
CA VAL A 40 -7.14 -8.48 -1.30
C VAL A 40 -7.43 -9.77 -2.05
N ASP A 41 -8.61 -9.86 -2.64
CA ASP A 41 -9.08 -11.05 -3.37
C ASP A 41 -8.96 -12.35 -2.56
N GLY A 42 -9.27 -12.29 -1.25
CA GLY A 42 -9.20 -13.44 -0.33
C GLY A 42 -7.78 -13.82 0.10
N ARG A 43 -6.76 -13.05 -0.27
CA ARG A 43 -5.37 -13.26 0.14
C ARG A 43 -4.89 -12.10 1.02
N TRP A 44 -4.30 -12.44 2.16
CA TRP A 44 -3.58 -11.47 2.97
C TRP A 44 -2.32 -10.98 2.24
N MET A 45 -2.24 -9.66 2.05
CA MET A 45 -1.15 -8.99 1.34
C MET A 45 -0.48 -7.95 2.26
N THR A 46 0.85 -7.88 2.20
CA THR A 46 1.68 -6.91 2.91
C THR A 46 2.55 -6.12 1.94
N CYS A 47 3.25 -5.08 2.41
CA CYS A 47 4.21 -4.36 1.56
C CYS A 47 5.37 -5.23 1.05
N ARG A 48 5.62 -6.41 1.66
CA ARG A 48 6.66 -7.34 1.22
C ARG A 48 6.26 -8.17 0.01
N ASP A 49 4.96 -8.28 -0.25
CA ASP A 49 4.41 -9.00 -1.40
C ASP A 49 4.39 -8.13 -2.67
N ILE A 50 4.63 -6.82 -2.55
CA ILE A 50 4.58 -5.86 -3.65
C ILE A 50 6.00 -5.63 -4.16
N PRO A 51 6.29 -5.90 -5.45
CA PRO A 51 7.64 -5.79 -5.99
C PRO A 51 8.06 -4.31 -6.12
N VAL A 52 9.05 -3.90 -5.34
CA VAL A 52 9.65 -2.56 -5.40
C VAL A 52 11.15 -2.69 -5.64
N PRO A 53 11.71 -2.02 -6.67
CA PRO A 53 13.14 -2.09 -6.96
C PRO A 53 13.98 -1.44 -5.85
N PHE A 54 15.18 -1.96 -5.61
CA PHE A 54 16.17 -1.32 -4.75
C PHE A 54 16.61 0.03 -5.36
N PRO A 55 16.83 1.10 -4.56
CA PRO A 55 16.72 1.16 -3.09
C PRO A 55 15.34 1.56 -2.56
N PHE A 56 14.33 1.69 -3.42
CA PHE A 56 13.04 2.30 -3.08
C PHE A 56 12.18 1.47 -2.12
N GLY A 57 12.49 0.19 -1.92
CA GLY A 57 11.82 -0.64 -0.90
C GLY A 57 11.90 -0.05 0.51
N LEU A 58 12.94 0.74 0.81
CA LEU A 58 13.11 1.40 2.12
C LEU A 58 12.06 2.49 2.39
N LEU A 59 11.34 2.95 1.37
CA LEU A 59 10.25 3.92 1.51
C LEU A 59 9.00 3.31 2.14
N PHE A 60 8.90 1.98 2.21
CA PHE A 60 7.73 1.26 2.70
C PHE A 60 8.11 0.36 3.87
N ARG A 61 7.57 0.67 5.05
CA ARG A 61 7.80 -0.12 6.27
C ARG A 61 6.53 -0.87 6.63
N PRO A 62 6.61 -2.17 6.95
CA PRO A 62 5.44 -2.91 7.39
C PRO A 62 4.92 -2.32 8.70
N LEU A 63 3.61 -2.19 8.82
CA LEU A 63 2.93 -1.94 10.08
C LEU A 63 2.26 -3.24 10.52
N GLU A 64 2.68 -3.75 11.68
CA GLU A 64 2.15 -4.98 12.25
C GLU A 64 0.73 -4.78 12.79
N GLY A 65 -0.05 -5.86 12.78
CA GLY A 65 -1.45 -5.88 13.21
C GLY A 65 -2.43 -6.18 12.07
N ARG A 66 -3.61 -6.68 12.44
CA ARG A 66 -4.72 -6.97 11.51
C ARG A 66 -5.91 -6.10 11.88
N PHE A 67 -6.17 -5.09 11.06
CA PHE A 67 -7.34 -4.21 11.17
C PHE A 67 -8.14 -4.30 9.86
N ASP A 68 -8.67 -5.49 9.62
CA ASP A 68 -9.22 -5.93 8.35
C ASP A 68 -10.72 -5.64 8.24
N ILE A 69 -11.14 -4.46 8.72
CA ILE A 69 -12.50 -3.98 8.55
C ILE A 69 -12.43 -2.72 7.69
N SER A 70 -13.02 -2.80 6.50
CA SER A 70 -13.18 -1.66 5.60
C SER A 70 -14.34 -0.75 6.03
N SER A 71 -14.33 0.49 5.56
CA SER A 71 -15.47 1.38 5.78
C SER A 71 -16.76 0.88 5.10
N THR A 72 -16.63 0.09 4.03
CA THR A 72 -17.76 -0.56 3.37
C THR A 72 -18.38 -1.61 4.29
N GLU A 73 -17.57 -2.49 4.87
CA GLU A 73 -18.03 -3.47 5.85
C GLU A 73 -18.64 -2.81 7.07
N LEU A 74 -18.04 -1.72 7.58
CA LEU A 74 -18.62 -0.95 8.68
C LEU A 74 -20.01 -0.40 8.35
N ARG A 75 -20.21 0.15 7.14
CA ARG A 75 -21.52 0.65 6.70
C ARG A 75 -22.56 -0.47 6.62
N HIS A 76 -22.15 -1.68 6.23
CA HIS A 76 -23.04 -2.85 6.19
C HIS A 76 -23.31 -3.45 7.58
N ALA A 77 -22.38 -3.33 8.53
CA ALA A 77 -22.53 -3.88 9.88
C ALA A 77 -23.46 -3.06 10.79
N THR A 78 -23.74 -1.80 10.42
CA THR A 78 -24.63 -0.90 11.18
C THR A 78 -26.00 -0.68 10.53
N ALA A 79 -26.31 -1.41 9.46
CA ALA A 79 -27.61 -1.38 8.77
C ALA A 79 -28.46 -2.59 9.18
#